data_AF-A0A962RGA9-F1
#
_entry.id   AF-A0A962RGA9-F1
#
_cell.length_a   1.000
_cell.length_b   1.000
_cell.length_c   1.000
_cell.angle_alpha   90.00
_cell.angle_beta   90.00
_cell.angle_gamma   90.00
#
_symmetry.space_group_name_H-M   'P 1'
#
loop_
_entity.id
_entity.type
_entity.pdbx_description
1 polymer ?
#
loop_
_entity_poly.entity_id
_entity_poly.type
_entity_poly.pdbx_seq_one_letter_code
_entity_poly.pdbx_strand_id
1 'polypeptide(L)' 'ETLGAELRASAASAESDDVDGYYRAALRALERLVQTRGAIAAESIELRTEQWRRAYLATPHGQPVELSAGEV' A
#
# COMPACT_ATOMS: atom_id res chain seq x y z
N GLU A 1 -6.37 -12.63 -12.04
CA GLU A 1 -5.20 -13.37 -11.54
C GLU A 1 -4.02 -12.44 -11.22
N THR A 2 -4.22 -11.35 -10.46
CA THR A 2 -3.14 -10.38 -10.19
C THR A 2 -2.26 -10.79 -9.02
N LEU A 3 -2.86 -11.23 -7.92
CA LEU A 3 -2.11 -11.69 -6.73
C LEU A 3 -1.15 -12.84 -7.04
N GLY A 4 -1.62 -13.85 -7.79
CA GLY A 4 -0.77 -14.97 -8.20
C GLY A 4 0.35 -14.60 -9.17
N ALA A 5 0.24 -13.47 -9.89
CA ALA A 5 1.34 -12.95 -10.69
C ALA A 5 2.40 -12.29 -9.80
N GLU A 6 1.99 -11.48 -8.83
CA GLU A 6 2.91 -10.82 -7.89
C GLU A 6 3.62 -11.82 -6.96
N LEU A 7 2.92 -12.85 -6.47
CA LEU A 7 3.55 -13.91 -5.67
C LEU A 7 4.63 -14.67 -6.46
N ARG A 8 4.40 -14.94 -7.75
CA ARG A 8 5.42 -15.57 -8.62
C ARG A 8 6.59 -14.63 -8.87
N ALA A 9 6.35 -13.33 -9.01
CA ALA A 9 7.41 -12.34 -9.19
C ALA A 9 8.28 -12.23 -7.92
N SER A 10 7.68 -12.15 -6.74
CA SER A 10 8.41 -12.11 -5.46
C SER A 10 9.22 -13.38 -5.20
N ALA A 11 8.67 -14.56 -5.53
CA ALA A 11 9.39 -15.83 -5.43
C ALA A 11 10.60 -15.87 -6.40
N ALA A 12 10.47 -15.31 -7.60
CA ALA A 12 11.55 -15.24 -8.59
C ALA A 12 12.66 -14.26 -8.19
N SER A 13 12.34 -13.21 -7.41
CA SER A 13 13.32 -12.24 -6.91
C SER A 13 14.01 -12.66 -5.60
N ALA A 14 13.79 -13.89 -5.13
CA ALA A 14 14.26 -14.37 -3.81
C ALA A 14 13.85 -13.43 -2.66
N GLU A 15 12.69 -12.76 -2.81
CA GLU A 15 12.07 -12.02 -1.71
C GLU A 15 11.69 -13.06 -0.65
N SER A 16 11.78 -12.70 0.64
CA SER A 16 11.58 -13.67 1.72
C SER A 16 10.19 -14.30 1.59
N ASP A 17 10.15 -15.64 1.58
CA ASP A 17 8.90 -16.41 1.63
C ASP A 17 8.39 -16.45 3.08
N ASP A 18 8.14 -15.26 3.61
CA ASP A 18 7.60 -15.02 4.93
C ASP A 18 6.32 -14.19 4.85
N VAL A 19 5.75 -13.91 6.02
CA VAL A 19 4.49 -13.16 6.13
C VAL A 19 4.63 -11.74 5.53
N ASP A 20 5.80 -11.11 5.64
CA ASP A 20 6.02 -9.75 5.11
C ASP A 20 6.08 -9.79 3.57
N GLY A 21 6.79 -10.76 3.00
CA GLY A 21 6.82 -11.01 1.56
C GLY A 21 5.43 -11.24 0.97
N TYR A 22 4.59 -12.02 1.66
CA TYR A 22 3.19 -12.23 1.26
C TYR A 22 2.40 -10.91 1.23
N TYR A 23 2.47 -10.08 2.27
CA TYR A 23 1.72 -8.82 2.32
C TYR A 23 2.25 -7.79 1.30
N ARG A 24 3.55 -7.79 1.00
CA ARG A 24 4.11 -6.97 -0.09
C ARG A 24 3.58 -7.39 -1.45
N ALA A 25 3.54 -8.68 -1.75
CA ALA A 25 2.95 -9.18 -2.99
C ALA A 25 1.45 -8.84 -3.09
N ALA A 26 0.72 -8.94 -1.98
CA ALA A 26 -0.68 -8.53 -1.92
C ALA A 26 -0.88 -7.03 -2.15
N LEU A 27 -0.04 -6.18 -1.56
CA LEU A 27 -0.07 -4.73 -1.76
C LEU A 27 0.21 -4.36 -3.22
N ARG A 28 1.28 -4.88 -3.82
CA ARG A 28 1.61 -4.65 -5.24
C ARG A 28 0.45 -5.06 -6.16
N ALA A 29 -0.20 -6.18 -5.85
CA ALA A 29 -1.34 -6.65 -6.64
C ALA A 29 -2.53 -5.69 -6.56
N LEU A 30 -2.80 -5.13 -5.38
CA LEU A 30 -3.86 -4.14 -5.17
C LEU A 30 -3.54 -2.84 -5.91
N GLU A 31 -2.32 -2.30 -5.75
CA GLU A 31 -1.86 -1.10 -6.44
C GLU A 31 -2.00 -1.23 -7.96
N ARG A 32 -1.58 -2.37 -8.52
CA ARG A 32 -1.75 -2.67 -9.94
C ARG A 32 -3.21 -2.71 -10.35
N LEU A 33 -4.09 -3.30 -9.54
CA LEU A 33 -5.53 -3.36 -9.84
C LEU A 33 -6.18 -1.98 -9.83
N VAL A 34 -5.88 -1.13 -8.83
CA VAL A 34 -6.47 0.22 -8.75
C VAL A 34 -5.94 1.15 -9.84
N GLN A 35 -4.68 0.98 -10.26
CA GLN A 35 -4.13 1.72 -11.39
C GLN A 35 -4.78 1.29 -12.71
N THR A 36 -4.85 -0.01 -12.97
CA THR A 36 -5.32 -0.53 -14.27
C THR A 36 -6.83 -0.54 -14.43
N ARG A 37 -7.59 -0.72 -13.34
CA ARG A 37 -9.06 -0.84 -13.37
C ARG A 37 -9.80 0.27 -12.66
N GLY A 38 -9.19 0.88 -11.64
CA GLY A 38 -9.75 2.01 -10.91
C GLY A 38 -9.43 3.38 -11.53
N ALA A 39 -8.56 3.41 -12.55
CA ALA A 39 -8.04 4.64 -13.16
C ALA A 39 -7.41 5.61 -12.13
N ILE A 40 -6.83 5.06 -11.05
CA ILE A 40 -6.11 5.84 -10.04
C ILE A 40 -4.65 5.98 -10.48
N ALA A 41 -4.18 7.22 -10.58
CA ALA A 41 -2.79 7.51 -10.93
C ALA A 41 -1.83 7.09 -9.78
N ALA A 42 -0.60 6.72 -10.11
CA ALA A 42 0.40 6.31 -9.11
C ALA A 42 0.67 7.43 -8.10
N GLU A 43 0.72 8.67 -8.57
CA GLU A 43 0.90 9.89 -7.77
C GLU A 43 -0.24 10.08 -6.74
N SER A 44 -1.45 9.62 -7.07
CA SER A 44 -2.58 9.66 -6.14
C SER A 44 -2.44 8.64 -5.01
N ILE A 45 -1.84 7.47 -5.30
CA ILE A 45 -1.52 6.46 -4.28
C ILE A 45 -0.41 6.99 -3.37
N GLU A 46 0.66 7.54 -3.94
CA GLU A 46 1.78 8.14 -3.20
C GLU A 46 1.30 9.27 -2.27
N LEU A 47 0.49 10.20 -2.80
CA LEU A 47 -0.09 11.29 -2.04
C LEU A 47 -0.93 10.75 -0.87
N ARG A 48 -1.77 9.73 -1.12
CA ARG A 48 -2.65 9.16 -0.10
C ARG A 48 -1.85 8.42 0.99
N THR A 49 -0.81 7.69 0.60
CA THR A 49 0.11 7.02 1.54
C THR A 49 0.78 8.04 2.45
N GLU A 50 1.25 9.13 1.87
CA GLU A 50 1.91 10.20 2.61
C GLU A 50 0.95 10.96 3.55
N GLN A 51 -0.29 11.21 3.12
CA GLN A 51 -1.33 11.77 3.99
C GLN A 51 -1.60 10.85 5.20
N TRP A 52 -1.75 9.54 4.98
CA TRP A 52 -1.92 8.58 6.07
C TRP A 52 -0.72 8.56 7.03
N ARG A 53 0.50 8.61 6.48
CA ARG A 53 1.73 8.68 7.30
C ARG A 53 1.73 9.91 8.19
N ARG A 54 1.39 11.09 7.64
CA ARG A 54 1.30 12.33 8.42
C ARG A 54 0.19 12.27 9.46
N ALA A 55 -1.00 11.81 9.08
CA ALA A 55 -2.12 11.64 10.00
C ALA A 55 -1.75 10.75 11.19
N TYR A 56 -1.12 9.60 10.92
CA TYR A 56 -0.63 8.70 11.96
C TYR A 56 0.36 9.38 12.91
N LEU A 57 1.36 10.10 12.38
CA LEU A 57 2.37 10.80 13.19
C LEU A 57 1.80 11.97 14.00
N ALA A 58 0.76 12.63 13.49
CA ALA A 58 0.09 13.74 14.17
C ALA A 58 -0.94 13.29 15.22
N THR A 59 -1.37 12.03 15.17
CA THR A 59 -2.39 11.49 16.08
C THR A 59 -1.78 11.09 17.42
N PRO A 60 -2.23 11.66 18.56
CA PRO A 60 -1.78 11.23 19.87
C PRO A 60 -2.11 9.75 20.14
N HIS A 61 -1.25 9.07 20.90
CA HIS A 61 -1.50 7.68 21.27
C HIS A 61 -2.85 7.51 21.98
N GLY A 62 -3.60 6.48 21.57
CA GLY A 62 -4.93 6.18 22.10
C GLY A 62 -6.07 6.94 21.43
N GLN A 63 -5.78 7.84 20.48
CA GLN A 63 -6.79 8.50 19.66
C GLN A 63 -6.93 7.80 18.29
N PRO A 64 -8.12 7.84 17.67
CA PRO A 64 -8.30 7.36 16.31
C PRO A 64 -7.50 8.21 15.32
N VAL A 65 -6.92 7.57 14.31
CA VAL A 65 -6.23 8.28 13.22
C VAL A 65 -7.26 8.78 12.23
N GLU A 66 -7.43 10.09 12.15
CA GLU A 66 -8.26 10.75 11.14
C GLU A 66 -7.41 11.25 9.98
N LEU A 67 -7.84 10.99 8.74
CA LEU A 67 -7.07 11.34 7.55
C LEU A 67 -6.85 12.85 7.40
N SER A 68 -7.80 13.66 7.89
CA SER A 68 -7.73 15.12 7.95
C SER A 68 -6.50 15.63 8.70
N ALA A 69 -5.99 14.88 9.68
CA ALA A 69 -4.76 15.24 10.41
C ALA A 69 -3.48 15.17 9.53
N GLY A 70 -3.57 14.56 8.35
CA GLY A 70 -2.49 14.47 7.37
C GLY A 70 -2.69 15.34 6.12
N GLU A 71 -3.78 16.08 6.05
CA GLU A 71 -4.08 17.04 4.98
C GLU A 71 -3.35 18.36 5.28
N VAL A 72 -2.74 18.96 4.25
CA VAL A 72 -2.06 20.26 4.30
C VAL A 72 -2.74 21.18 3.31
#